data_AF-A0A662YRR9-F1
#
_entry.id   AF-A0A662YRR9-F1
#
_cell.length_a   1.000
_cell.length_b   1.000
_cell.length_c   1.000
_cell.angle_alpha   90.00
_cell.angle_beta   90.00
_cell.angle_gamma   90.00
#
_symmetry.space_group_name_H-M   'P 1'
#
loop_
_entity.id
_entity.type
_entity.pdbx_description
1 polymer ?
#
loop_
_entity_poly.entity_id
_entity_poly.type
_entity_poly.pdbx_seq_one_letter_code
_entity_poly.pdbx_strand_id
1 'polypeptide(L)'
;MVMGLPNMRTALLVGGMPLPPQLHRLKQSIKADTMLKMGFQQQVLDILEQVPEECQTLLASATIPAGIEKFANQLLRNPVQITIGEKNQPCSNVRQIVLWVEELLKKK
;
A
#
# COMPACT_ATOMS: atom_id res chain seq x y z
N MET A 1 21.75 9.23 -11.54
CA MET A 1 21.67 8.25 -12.65
C MET A 1 21.02 6.99 -12.07
N VAL A 2 19.70 6.86 -12.11
CA VAL A 2 19.01 5.74 -11.43
C VAL A 2 18.74 4.66 -12.48
N MET A 3 19.50 3.56 -12.41
CA MET A 3 19.28 2.39 -13.25
C MET A 3 17.85 1.89 -13.04
N GLY A 4 17.08 1.81 -14.12
CA GLY A 4 15.77 1.14 -14.08
C GLY A 4 15.97 -0.32 -13.68
N LEU A 5 14.93 -0.93 -13.11
CA LEU A 5 14.91 -2.35 -12.75
C LEU A 5 14.32 -3.14 -13.96
N PRO A 6 15.14 -3.57 -14.94
CA PRO A 6 14.65 -4.05 -16.24
C PRO A 6 13.86 -5.36 -16.16
N ASN A 7 14.03 -6.14 -15.09
CA ASN A 7 13.45 -7.49 -14.95
C ASN A 7 12.38 -7.59 -13.83
N MET A 8 11.96 -6.48 -13.24
CA MET A 8 11.03 -6.51 -12.11
C MET A 8 9.59 -6.76 -12.59
N ARG A 9 9.07 -7.97 -12.36
CA ARG A 9 7.68 -8.32 -12.70
C ARG A 9 6.69 -7.88 -11.62
N THR A 10 7.09 -7.92 -10.35
CA THR A 10 6.21 -7.50 -9.25
C THR A 10 6.96 -6.64 -8.23
N ALA A 11 6.26 -5.71 -7.61
CA ALA A 11 6.81 -4.81 -6.60
C ALA A 11 5.87 -4.65 -5.42
N LEU A 12 6.45 -4.62 -4.23
CA LEU A 12 5.78 -4.34 -2.97
C LEU A 12 6.30 -3.00 -2.44
N LEU A 13 5.46 -1.97 -2.47
CA LEU A 13 5.77 -0.65 -1.95
C LEU A 13 5.19 -0.50 -0.55
N VAL A 14 6.07 -0.17 0.40
CA VAL A 14 5.75 0.02 1.81
C VAL A 14 6.04 1.47 2.21
N GLY A 15 5.01 2.22 2.56
CA GLY A 15 5.12 3.61 3.02
C GLY A 15 4.16 4.58 2.32
N GLY A 16 4.24 5.85 2.73
CA GLY A 16 3.50 6.95 2.09
C GLY A 16 4.05 7.32 0.71
N MET A 17 3.21 7.92 -0.13
CA MET A 17 3.57 8.49 -1.44
C MET A 17 4.62 9.61 -1.25
N PRO A 18 5.60 9.83 -2.16
CA PRO A 18 5.51 9.64 -3.61
C PRO A 18 6.18 8.36 -4.14
N LEU A 19 5.55 7.74 -5.13
CA LEU A 19 6.14 6.64 -5.88
C LEU A 19 7.46 7.09 -6.54
N PRO A 20 8.52 6.26 -6.49
CA PRO A 20 9.71 6.47 -7.30
C PRO A 20 9.32 6.74 -8.76
N PRO A 21 9.90 7.75 -9.42
CA PRO A 21 9.52 8.15 -10.79
C PRO A 21 9.66 7.02 -11.82
N GLN A 22 10.46 6.00 -11.50
CA GLN A 22 10.68 4.81 -12.31
C GLN A 22 9.47 3.85 -12.31
N LEU A 23 8.56 3.97 -11.33
CA LEU A 23 7.37 3.11 -11.19
C LEU A 23 6.15 3.65 -11.95
N HIS A 24 6.22 4.84 -12.56
CA HIS A 24 5.07 5.43 -13.28
C HIS A 24 4.56 4.57 -14.45
N ARG A 25 5.40 3.64 -14.94
CA ARG A 25 5.11 2.80 -16.11
C ARG A 25 4.32 1.51 -15.78
N LEU A 26 3.95 1.31 -14.51
CA LEU A 26 3.25 0.10 -14.05
C LEU A 26 1.75 0.21 -14.33
N LYS A 27 1.21 -0.81 -15.02
CA LYS A 27 -0.16 -0.80 -15.55
C LYS A 27 -1.25 -0.86 -14.48
N GLN A 28 -0.98 -1.45 -13.32
CA GLN A 28 -1.97 -1.62 -12.24
C GLN A 28 -1.33 -1.44 -10.86
N SER A 29 -1.94 -0.58 -10.04
CA SER A 29 -1.54 -0.34 -8.65
C SER A 29 -2.70 -0.68 -7.72
N ILE A 30 -2.44 -1.53 -6.74
CA ILE A 30 -3.41 -2.03 -5.78
C ILE A 30 -3.12 -1.44 -4.40
N LYS A 31 -4.14 -0.87 -3.72
CA LYS A 31 -4.04 -0.37 -2.34
C LYS A 31 -4.46 -1.44 -1.34
N ALA A 32 -3.49 -2.13 -0.74
CA ALA A 32 -3.73 -3.33 0.08
C ALA A 32 -4.54 -3.04 1.35
N ASP A 33 -4.20 -1.97 2.05
CA ASP A 33 -4.77 -1.60 3.35
C ASP A 33 -6.25 -1.24 3.25
N THR A 34 -6.67 -0.66 2.13
CA THR A 34 -8.08 -0.36 1.88
C THR A 34 -8.86 -1.63 1.54
N MET A 35 -8.30 -2.50 0.70
CA MET A 35 -8.97 -3.72 0.28
C MET A 35 -9.21 -4.70 1.43
N LEU A 36 -8.25 -4.82 2.35
CA LEU A 36 -8.41 -5.64 3.55
C LEU A 36 -9.46 -5.08 4.52
N LYS A 37 -9.53 -3.75 4.69
CA LYS A 37 -10.56 -3.11 5.53
C LYS A 37 -11.98 -3.32 4.98
N MET A 38 -12.12 -3.38 3.67
CA MET A 38 -13.41 -3.57 3.00
C MET A 38 -13.80 -5.04 2.82
N GLY A 39 -12.92 -5.99 3.17
CA GLY A 39 -13.19 -7.42 3.00
C GLY A 39 -13.11 -7.91 1.56
N PHE A 40 -12.52 -7.14 0.64
CA PHE A 40 -12.45 -7.46 -0.79
C PHE A 40 -11.31 -8.41 -1.16
N GLN A 41 -10.67 -9.04 -0.18
CA GLN A 41 -9.51 -9.89 -0.40
C GLN A 41 -9.78 -11.00 -1.43
N GLN A 42 -10.91 -11.69 -1.29
CA GLN A 42 -11.25 -12.82 -2.16
C GLN A 42 -11.54 -12.35 -3.59
N GLN A 43 -12.32 -11.29 -3.73
CA GLN A 43 -12.69 -10.73 -5.04
C GLN A 43 -11.47 -10.23 -5.82
N VAL A 44 -10.46 -9.69 -5.13
CA VAL A 44 -9.22 -9.25 -5.78
C VAL A 44 -8.46 -10.46 -6.31
N LEU A 45 -8.35 -11.54 -5.53
CA LEU A 45 -7.74 -12.80 -5.96
C LEU A 45 -8.45 -13.37 -7.19
N ASP A 46 -9.78 -13.40 -7.19
CA ASP A 46 -10.59 -13.88 -8.32
C ASP A 46 -10.34 -13.05 -9.60
N ILE A 47 -10.19 -11.73 -9.46
CA ILE A 47 -9.85 -10.86 -10.60
C ILE A 47 -8.45 -11.17 -11.12
N LEU A 48 -7.47 -11.39 -10.24
CA LEU A 48 -6.09 -11.69 -10.65
C LEU A 48 -5.94 -13.01 -11.39
N GLU A 49 -6.74 -14.02 -11.06
CA GLU A 49 -6.76 -15.27 -11.81
C GLU A 49 -7.15 -15.07 -13.28
N GLN A 50 -7.91 -14.01 -13.58
CA GLN A 50 -8.31 -13.65 -14.94
C GLN A 50 -7.33 -12.69 -15.62
N VAL A 51 -6.35 -12.15 -14.90
CA VAL A 51 -5.34 -11.23 -15.44
C VAL A 51 -4.23 -12.04 -16.14
N PRO A 52 -3.80 -11.63 -17.36
CA PRO A 52 -2.71 -12.30 -18.07
C PRO A 52 -1.43 -12.36 -17.25
N GLU A 53 -0.70 -13.48 -17.34
CA GLU A 53 0.54 -13.69 -16.56
C GLU A 53 1.66 -12.69 -16.91
N GLU A 54 1.58 -12.04 -18.07
CA GLU A 54 2.54 -11.01 -18.51
C GLU A 54 2.27 -9.62 -17.92
N CYS A 55 1.47 -9.51 -16.86
CA CYS A 55 1.22 -8.24 -16.19
C CYS A 55 2.26 -7.95 -15.09
N GLN A 56 2.63 -6.67 -14.98
CA GLN A 56 3.39 -6.20 -13.84
C GLN A 56 2.44 -5.74 -12.73
N THR A 57 2.60 -6.33 -11.54
CA THR A 57 1.74 -6.05 -10.37
C THR A 57 2.49 -5.23 -9.34
N LEU A 58 1.90 -4.10 -8.93
CA LEU A 58 2.38 -3.27 -7.83
C LEU A 58 1.38 -3.29 -6.69
N LEU A 59 1.83 -3.73 -5.51
CA LEU A 59 1.08 -3.57 -4.28
C LEU A 59 1.64 -2.38 -3.51
N ALA A 60 0.80 -1.39 -3.23
CA ALA A 60 1.15 -0.26 -2.37
C ALA A 60 0.41 -0.37 -1.04
N SER A 61 1.14 -0.23 0.06
CA SER A 61 0.53 -0.09 1.37
C SER A 61 1.33 0.79 2.32
N ALA A 62 0.62 1.58 3.12
CA ALA A 62 1.23 2.42 4.14
C ALA A 62 1.72 1.61 5.36
N THR A 63 1.14 0.43 5.61
CA THR A 63 1.49 -0.45 6.73
C THR A 63 1.55 -1.90 6.26
N ILE A 64 2.31 -2.76 6.94
CA ILE A 64 2.33 -4.21 6.68
C ILE A 64 2.09 -4.97 7.99
N PRO A 65 0.82 -5.12 8.42
CA PRO A 65 0.43 -6.16 9.36
C PRO A 65 0.49 -7.54 8.68
N ALA A 66 0.51 -8.61 9.47
CA ALA A 66 0.62 -9.99 8.98
C ALA A 66 -0.45 -10.38 7.93
N GLY A 67 -1.64 -9.77 7.98
CA GLY A 67 -2.69 -9.97 6.97
C GLY A 67 -2.31 -9.42 5.60
N ILE A 68 -1.74 -8.21 5.54
CA ILE A 68 -1.24 -7.59 4.30
C ILE A 68 -0.07 -8.38 3.74
N GLU A 69 0.82 -8.88 4.61
CA GLU A 69 1.95 -9.70 4.20
C GLU A 69 1.51 -11.01 3.54
N LYS A 70 0.56 -11.75 4.15
CA LYS A 70 -0.02 -12.96 3.55
C LYS A 70 -0.69 -12.64 2.21
N PHE A 71 -1.44 -11.55 2.15
CA PHE A 71 -2.10 -11.13 0.92
C PHE A 71 -1.09 -10.76 -0.17
N ALA A 72 -0.02 -10.06 0.17
CA ALA A 72 1.07 -9.70 -0.76
C ALA A 72 1.75 -10.95 -1.34
N ASN A 73 1.98 -11.98 -0.53
CA ASN A 73 2.59 -13.24 -0.97
C ASN A 73 1.69 -14.05 -1.92
N GLN A 74 0.36 -13.92 -1.80
CA GLN A 74 -0.60 -14.54 -2.73
C GLN A 74 -0.70 -13.74 -4.04
N LEU A 75 -0.63 -12.41 -3.93
CA LEU A 75 -0.79 -11.47 -5.03
C LEU A 75 0.46 -11.37 -5.92
N LEU A 76 1.65 -11.40 -5.33
CA LEU A 76 2.89 -11.05 -5.99
C LEU A 76 3.80 -12.27 -6.15
N ARG A 77 4.42 -12.42 -7.32
CA ARG A 77 5.41 -13.45 -7.62
C ARG A 77 6.82 -12.88 -7.49
N ASN A 78 7.56 -13.28 -6.46
CA ASN A 78 8.93 -12.82 -6.15
C ASN A 78 9.08 -11.28 -6.18
N PRO A 79 8.34 -10.52 -5.34
CA PRO A 79 8.34 -9.07 -5.40
C PRO A 79 9.64 -8.45 -4.89
N VAL A 80 10.04 -7.36 -5.53
CA VAL A 80 11.02 -6.44 -4.95
C VAL A 80 10.31 -5.60 -3.90
N GLN A 81 10.80 -5.62 -2.66
CA GLN A 81 10.27 -4.80 -1.58
C GLN A 81 10.98 -3.44 -1.56
N ILE A 82 10.20 -2.37 -1.71
CA ILE A 82 10.66 -0.99 -1.65
C ILE A 82 10.00 -0.35 -0.44
N THR A 83 10.80 0.03 0.56
CA THR A 83 10.30 0.72 1.76
C THR A 83 10.74 2.17 1.73
N ILE A 84 9.79 3.10 1.90
CA ILE A 84 10.05 4.54 1.91
C ILE A 84 9.74 5.08 3.31
N GLY A 85 10.77 5.61 3.97
CA GLY A 85 10.70 6.13 5.34
C GLY A 85 10.88 5.06 6.41
N GLU A 86 10.87 5.50 7.68
CA GLU A 86 10.92 4.61 8.84
C GLU A 86 9.50 4.19 9.26
N LYS A 87 9.34 2.92 9.67
CA LYS A 87 8.04 2.39 10.13
C LYS A 87 7.54 3.21 11.34
N ASN A 88 6.28 3.65 11.28
CA ASN A 88 5.54 4.17 12.44
C ASN A 88 6.12 5.43 13.13
N GLN A 89 6.90 6.27 12.45
CA GLN A 89 7.23 7.59 13.02
C GLN A 89 6.24 8.66 12.53
N PRO A 90 5.51 9.33 13.43
CA PRO A 90 4.80 10.55 13.05
C PRO A 90 5.84 11.57 12.57
N CYS A 91 5.52 12.33 11.51
CA CYS A 91 6.39 13.39 11.03
C CYS A 91 6.77 14.32 12.20
N SER A 92 8.06 14.40 12.53
CA SER A 92 8.60 15.28 13.56
C SER A 92 8.22 16.75 13.35
N ASN A 93 7.96 17.14 12.10
CA ASN A 93 7.55 18.49 11.70
C ASN A 93 6.05 18.80 11.89
N VAL A 94 5.23 17.87 12.39
CA VAL A 94 3.80 18.10 12.60
C VAL A 94 3.54 18.49 14.05
N ARG A 95 3.11 19.73 14.28
CA ARG A 95 2.66 20.20 15.60
C ARG A 95 1.27 19.64 15.89
N GLN A 96 1.17 18.76 16.89
CA GLN A 96 -0.09 18.18 17.35
C GLN A 96 -0.56 18.92 18.60
N ILE A 97 -1.83 19.32 18.65
CA ILE A 97 -2.44 20.03 19.78
C ILE A 97 -3.76 19.33 20.11
N VAL A 98 -3.97 18.96 21.37
CA VAL A 98 -5.22 18.36 21.85
C VAL A 98 -6.03 19.42 22.55
N LEU A 99 -7.27 19.63 22.12
CA LEU A 99 -8.23 20.51 22.78
C LEU A 99 -9.35 19.65 23.35
N TRP A 100 -9.45 19.63 24.68
CA TRP A 100 -10.58 19.02 25.36
C TRP A 100 -11.77 19.95 25.28
N VAL A 101 -12.90 19.45 24.76
CA VAL A 101 -14.15 20.20 24.68
C VAL A 101 -15.20 19.39 25.43
N GLU A 102 -15.88 20.05 26.37
CA GLU A 102 -17.04 19.48 27.04
C GLU A 102 -18.22 19.40 26.05
N GLU A 103 -18.86 18.23 25.98
CA GLU A 103 -20.01 18.02 25.11
C GLU A 103 -21.18 18.86 25.61
N LEU A 104 -21.59 19.87 24.83
CA LEU A 104 -22.74 20.70 25.18
C LEU A 104 -24.00 19.82 25.17
N LEU A 105 -24.59 19.64 26.35
CA LEU A 105 -25.88 18.98 26.55
C LEU A 105 -26.87 19.48 25.50
N LYS A 106 -27.24 18.63 24.54
CA LYS A 106 -28.35 18.89 23.61
C LYS A 106 -29.59 19.18 24.45
N LYS A 107 -30.07 20.43 24.43
CA LYS A 107 -31.41 20.74 24.93
C LYS A 107 -32.43 19.96 24.09
N LYS A 108 -33.20 19.12 24.77
CA LYS A 108 -34.39 18.43 24.24
C LYS A 108 -35.45 19.43 23.79
#